data_AF-A0A9J6NUS4-F1
#
_entry.id   AF-A0A9J6NUS4-F1
#
_cell.length_a   1.000
_cell.length_b   1.000
_cell.length_c   1.000
_cell.angle_alpha   90.00
_cell.angle_beta   90.00
_cell.angle_gamma   90.00
#
_symmetry.space_group_name_H-M   'P 1'
#
loop_
_entity.id
_entity.type
_entity.pdbx_description
1 polymer ?
#
loop_
_entity_poly.entity_id
_entity_poly.type
_entity_poly.pdbx_seq_one_letter_code
_entity_poly.pdbx_strand_id
1 'polypeptide(L)'
;MNKQLLKYKDVYTLIELLKREVKDILKDEFIGLYIHGSLALGDFDPKSSDIDFLVVTKDMVSQELFNSLRKMHNGILRKENKWAYKLEGSYVSKDLLHSKIPPTEPRPYVNGREFSLEHYGYEWVLERYTLREYGIIIEGPNPQSFMDSIASSELQQASLKILNQWWAPMLLNPNLLEEREYQVYAILTMCRILNMFKYGNVVSKKNAAEWAQNAFNNRWEVLIEKALRWKNDLPFDNLEETLEIIKFTRSYVNNNLYIS
;
A
#
# COMPACT_ATOMS: atom_id res chain seq x y z
N MET A 1 1.23 22.60 -6.80
CA MET A 1 0.28 21.65 -7.43
C MET A 1 1.08 20.53 -8.09
N ASN A 2 0.87 19.27 -7.68
CA ASN A 2 1.70 18.15 -8.14
C ASN A 2 1.31 17.73 -9.56
N LYS A 3 2.26 17.81 -10.52
CA LYS A 3 2.06 17.49 -11.94
C LYS A 3 1.60 16.04 -12.19
N GLN A 4 1.88 15.14 -11.26
CA GLN A 4 1.56 13.72 -11.35
C GLN A 4 0.05 13.46 -11.24
N LEU A 5 -0.64 14.15 -10.33
CA LEU A 5 -2.08 14.01 -10.14
C LEU A 5 -2.90 14.64 -11.27
N LEU A 6 -2.37 15.67 -11.93
CA LEU A 6 -3.05 16.35 -13.05
C LEU A 6 -3.22 15.46 -14.28
N LYS A 7 -2.46 14.36 -14.39
CA LYS A 7 -2.66 13.34 -15.43
C LYS A 7 -4.00 12.61 -15.27
N TYR A 8 -4.53 12.55 -14.05
CA TYR A 8 -5.74 11.82 -13.69
C TYR A 8 -6.77 12.79 -13.11
N LYS A 9 -7.39 13.60 -13.99
CA LYS A 9 -8.31 14.68 -13.58
C LYS A 9 -9.42 14.21 -12.63
N ASP A 10 -10.07 13.09 -12.94
CA ASP A 10 -11.14 12.53 -12.11
C ASP A 10 -10.64 12.13 -10.69
N VAL A 11 -9.44 11.56 -10.61
CA VAL A 11 -8.77 11.19 -9.35
C VAL A 11 -8.45 12.45 -8.55
N TYR A 12 -7.91 13.47 -9.21
CA TYR A 12 -7.63 14.76 -8.58
C TYR A 12 -8.92 15.40 -8.03
N THR A 13 -10.02 15.39 -8.80
CA THR A 13 -11.33 15.88 -8.33
C THR A 13 -11.84 15.11 -7.12
N LEU A 14 -11.66 13.78 -7.08
CA LEU A 14 -12.01 12.98 -5.91
C LEU A 14 -11.15 13.33 -4.68
N ILE A 15 -9.84 13.52 -4.85
CA ILE A 15 -8.94 13.89 -3.75
C ILE A 15 -9.30 15.27 -3.19
N GLU A 16 -9.62 16.24 -4.05
CA GLU A 16 -10.06 17.57 -3.62
C GLU A 16 -11.42 17.51 -2.88
N LEU A 17 -12.35 16.67 -3.35
CA LEU A 17 -13.59 16.39 -2.63
C LEU A 17 -13.31 15.79 -1.26
N LEU A 18 -12.51 14.73 -1.19
CA LEU A 18 -12.13 14.06 0.05
C LEU A 18 -11.49 15.06 1.03
N LYS A 19 -10.53 15.86 0.56
CA LYS A 19 -9.86 16.89 1.36
C LYS A 19 -10.87 17.86 1.98
N ARG A 20 -11.78 18.41 1.18
CA ARG A 20 -12.79 19.35 1.66
C ARG A 20 -13.64 18.73 2.76
N GLU A 21 -14.23 17.57 2.49
CA GLU A 21 -15.16 16.91 3.40
C GLU A 21 -14.46 16.46 4.70
N VAL A 22 -13.23 15.94 4.61
CA VAL A 22 -12.42 15.57 5.76
C VAL A 22 -12.08 16.78 6.62
N LYS A 23 -11.70 17.91 6.02
CA LYS A 23 -11.42 19.15 6.74
C LYS A 23 -12.66 19.71 7.44
N ASP A 24 -13.81 19.67 6.77
CA ASP A 24 -15.07 20.17 7.35
C ASP A 24 -15.48 19.34 8.60
N ILE A 25 -15.18 18.05 8.59
CA ILE A 25 -15.46 17.13 9.71
C ILE A 25 -14.44 17.27 10.83
N LEU A 26 -13.14 17.19 10.51
CA LEU A 26 -12.07 17.15 11.49
C LEU A 26 -11.74 18.53 12.07
N LYS A 27 -11.95 19.61 11.31
CA LYS A 27 -11.67 20.99 11.74
C LYS A 27 -10.24 21.12 12.31
N ASP A 28 -10.12 21.52 13.57
CA ASP A 28 -8.85 21.72 14.27
C ASP A 28 -8.08 20.41 14.52
N GLU A 29 -8.73 19.24 14.35
CA GLU A 29 -8.08 17.93 14.40
C GLU A 29 -7.34 17.59 13.11
N PHE A 30 -7.57 18.31 12.00
CA PHE A 30 -6.89 18.05 10.72
C PHE A 30 -5.48 18.64 10.70
N ILE A 31 -4.48 17.79 10.45
CA ILE A 31 -3.08 18.22 10.25
C ILE A 31 -2.68 18.16 8.79
N GLY A 32 -3.08 17.12 8.06
CA GLY A 32 -2.73 16.99 6.66
C GLY A 32 -3.37 15.81 5.96
N LEU A 33 -3.39 15.88 4.63
CA LEU A 33 -3.80 14.83 3.71
C LEU A 33 -2.66 14.56 2.74
N TYR A 34 -2.31 13.29 2.60
CA TYR A 34 -1.22 12.83 1.77
C TYR A 34 -1.67 11.67 0.90
N ILE A 35 -1.13 11.58 -0.31
CA ILE A 35 -1.30 10.44 -1.20
C ILE A 35 0.00 9.64 -1.21
N HIS A 36 -0.11 8.31 -1.12
CA HIS A 36 1.04 7.42 -1.17
C HIS A 36 0.86 6.32 -2.24
N GLY A 37 1.44 5.14 -2.01
CA GLY A 37 1.33 4.00 -2.91
C GLY A 37 1.69 4.26 -4.37
N SER A 38 0.90 3.69 -5.28
CA SER A 38 1.23 3.69 -6.73
C SER A 38 1.23 5.09 -7.36
N LEU A 39 0.37 5.99 -6.88
CA LEU A 39 0.34 7.38 -7.30
C LEU A 39 1.62 8.10 -6.92
N ALA A 40 2.13 7.91 -5.71
CA ALA A 40 3.41 8.47 -5.26
C ALA A 40 4.61 7.87 -6.00
N LEU A 41 4.61 6.56 -6.22
CA LEU A 41 5.71 5.83 -6.87
C LEU A 41 5.75 5.98 -8.40
N GLY A 42 4.77 6.64 -9.02
CA GLY A 42 4.75 6.88 -10.47
C GLY A 42 4.30 5.69 -11.32
N ASP A 43 3.62 4.73 -10.71
CA ASP A 43 3.20 3.46 -11.32
C ASP A 43 1.70 3.22 -11.15
N PHE A 44 0.91 4.29 -11.07
CA PHE A 44 -0.55 4.21 -10.97
C PHE A 44 -1.15 3.74 -12.30
N ASP A 45 -1.89 2.63 -12.23
CA ASP A 45 -2.72 2.11 -13.32
C ASP A 45 -4.21 2.43 -13.04
N PRO A 46 -4.84 3.30 -13.84
CA PRO A 46 -6.27 3.59 -13.75
C PRO A 46 -7.20 2.37 -13.67
N LYS A 47 -6.80 1.21 -14.22
CA LYS A 47 -7.63 0.00 -14.24
C LYS A 47 -7.55 -0.78 -12.95
N SER A 48 -6.37 -0.94 -12.37
CA SER A 48 -6.10 -1.88 -11.27
C SER A 48 -5.62 -1.23 -9.98
N SER A 49 -5.12 0.01 -10.01
CA SER A 49 -4.56 0.65 -8.81
C SER A 49 -5.61 1.33 -7.96
N ASP A 50 -5.41 1.22 -6.65
CA ASP A 50 -6.10 1.97 -5.62
C ASP A 50 -5.54 3.40 -5.49
N ILE A 51 -6.29 4.25 -4.79
CA ILE A 51 -5.95 5.63 -4.45
C ILE A 51 -5.62 5.63 -2.97
N ASP A 52 -4.36 5.33 -2.69
CA ASP A 52 -3.81 5.23 -1.35
C ASP A 52 -3.65 6.63 -0.71
N PHE A 53 -4.27 6.85 0.44
CA PHE A 53 -4.13 8.10 1.18
C PHE A 53 -3.91 7.90 2.68
N LEU A 54 -3.33 8.91 3.32
CA LEU A 54 -3.25 8.99 4.77
C LEU A 54 -3.67 10.39 5.22
N VAL A 55 -4.62 10.45 6.15
CA VAL A 55 -5.01 11.67 6.86
C VAL A 55 -4.30 11.68 8.21
N VAL A 56 -3.50 12.71 8.44
CA VAL A 56 -2.87 12.94 9.75
C VAL A 56 -3.80 13.80 10.58
N THR A 57 -4.13 13.30 11.77
CA THR A 57 -4.90 14.02 12.78
C THR A 57 -4.01 14.50 13.92
N LYS A 58 -4.49 15.49 14.68
CA LYS A 58 -3.81 15.95 15.89
C LYS A 58 -3.84 14.86 16.96
N ASP A 59 -5.03 14.44 17.35
CA ASP A 59 -5.24 13.39 18.34
C ASP A 59 -5.93 12.17 17.72
N MET A 60 -6.16 11.13 18.54
CA MET A 60 -6.93 9.95 18.11
C MET A 60 -8.36 10.35 17.71
N VAL A 61 -8.86 9.77 16.62
CA VAL A 61 -10.20 10.05 16.11
C VAL A 61 -11.26 9.56 17.11
N SER A 62 -12.07 10.48 17.62
CA SER A 62 -13.15 10.16 18.55
C SER A 62 -14.26 9.34 17.88
N GLN A 63 -15.10 8.69 18.68
CA GLN A 63 -16.23 7.91 18.17
C GLN A 63 -17.23 8.76 17.35
N GLU A 64 -17.41 10.03 17.71
CA GLU A 64 -18.25 10.98 16.98
C GLU A 64 -17.66 11.33 15.61
N LEU A 65 -16.36 11.64 15.57
CA LEU A 65 -15.64 11.92 14.33
C LEU A 65 -15.61 10.68 13.43
N PHE A 66 -15.35 9.50 13.99
CA PHE A 66 -15.42 8.22 13.27
C PHE A 66 -16.78 8.04 12.58
N ASN A 67 -17.88 8.27 13.31
CA ASN A 67 -19.23 8.17 12.77
C ASN A 67 -19.50 9.17 11.66
N SER A 68 -18.95 10.39 11.77
CA SER A 68 -19.06 11.43 10.75
C SER A 68 -18.26 11.10 9.49
N LEU A 69 -17.02 10.63 9.66
CA LEU A 69 -16.17 10.16 8.55
C LEU A 69 -16.81 8.96 7.82
N ARG A 70 -17.38 8.01 8.57
CA ARG A 70 -18.11 6.87 7.99
C ARG A 70 -19.29 7.33 7.13
N LYS A 71 -20.09 8.28 7.63
CA LYS A 71 -21.21 8.86 6.85
C LYS A 71 -20.71 9.57 5.60
N MET A 72 -19.60 10.28 5.70
CA MET A 72 -18.96 10.99 4.59
C MET A 72 -18.47 10.03 3.50
N HIS A 73 -17.73 8.97 3.85
CA HIS A 73 -17.26 7.96 2.88
C HIS A 73 -18.42 7.25 2.19
N ASN A 74 -19.47 6.89 2.95
CA ASN A 74 -20.71 6.37 2.37
C ASN A 74 -21.38 7.37 1.40
N GLY A 75 -21.28 8.67 1.69
CA GLY A 75 -21.74 9.74 0.81
C GLY A 75 -20.90 9.85 -0.47
N ILE A 76 -19.57 9.76 -0.38
CA ILE A 76 -18.66 9.76 -1.54
C ILE A 76 -18.98 8.58 -2.46
N LEU A 77 -19.18 7.38 -1.90
CA LEU A 77 -19.53 6.17 -2.66
C LEU A 77 -20.83 6.31 -3.47
N ARG A 78 -21.79 7.10 -2.97
CA ARG A 78 -23.10 7.31 -3.63
C ARG A 78 -23.06 8.32 -4.77
N LYS A 79 -22.03 9.16 -4.89
CA LYS A 79 -21.95 10.25 -5.87
C LYS A 79 -21.58 9.80 -7.30
N GLU A 80 -21.82 8.54 -7.66
CA GLU A 80 -21.47 7.92 -8.96
C GLU A 80 -20.01 8.15 -9.41
N ASN A 81 -19.09 8.36 -8.46
CA ASN A 81 -17.68 8.50 -8.80
C ASN A 81 -17.05 7.09 -8.91
N LYS A 82 -16.65 6.70 -10.13
CA LYS A 82 -15.97 5.42 -10.42
C LYS A 82 -14.64 5.23 -9.66
N TRP A 83 -14.14 6.23 -8.97
CA TRP A 83 -12.91 6.12 -8.17
C TRP A 83 -13.18 5.93 -6.68
N ALA A 84 -14.42 6.14 -6.23
CA ALA A 84 -14.76 6.05 -4.81
C ALA A 84 -14.51 4.65 -4.24
N TYR A 85 -14.77 3.60 -5.02
CA TYR A 85 -14.50 2.22 -4.61
C TYR A 85 -13.01 1.84 -4.62
N LYS A 86 -12.14 2.75 -5.08
CA LYS A 86 -10.68 2.58 -5.10
C LYS A 86 -10.00 3.36 -3.98
N LEU A 87 -10.74 4.05 -3.12
CA LEU A 87 -10.13 4.75 -1.99
C LEU A 87 -9.67 3.73 -0.96
N GLU A 88 -8.39 3.78 -0.65
CA GLU A 88 -7.77 3.00 0.41
C GLU A 88 -7.00 3.96 1.30
N GLY A 89 -7.25 3.96 2.61
CA GLY A 89 -6.54 4.90 3.45
C GLY A 89 -6.91 4.97 4.91
N SER A 90 -5.98 5.54 5.67
CA SER A 90 -6.00 5.56 7.13
C SER A 90 -6.13 6.96 7.70
N TYR A 91 -6.72 7.07 8.89
CA TYR A 91 -6.73 8.27 9.73
C TYR A 91 -5.86 8.01 10.95
N VAL A 92 -4.75 8.74 11.10
CA VAL A 92 -3.72 8.44 12.10
C VAL A 92 -3.30 9.69 12.84
N SER A 93 -3.20 9.63 14.16
CA SER A 93 -2.67 10.75 14.93
C SER A 93 -1.19 10.97 14.62
N LYS A 94 -0.76 12.23 14.63
CA LYS A 94 0.62 12.61 14.33
C LYS A 94 1.61 11.95 15.29
N ASP A 95 1.25 11.83 16.56
CA ASP A 95 2.10 11.25 17.61
C ASP A 95 2.47 9.79 17.31
N LEU A 96 1.54 9.00 16.75
CA LEU A 96 1.81 7.61 16.38
C LEU A 96 2.85 7.51 15.25
N LEU A 97 2.89 8.48 14.33
CA LEU A 97 3.79 8.46 13.17
C LEU A 97 5.26 8.71 13.52
N HIS A 98 5.57 9.16 14.75
CA HIS A 98 6.94 9.20 15.26
C HIS A 98 7.49 7.80 15.51
N SER A 99 6.66 6.86 15.96
CA SER A 99 7.09 5.50 16.30
C SER A 99 7.28 4.63 15.05
N LYS A 100 8.36 3.83 15.06
CA LYS A 100 8.58 2.75 14.07
C LYS A 100 7.83 1.47 14.42
N ILE A 101 7.38 1.34 15.67
CA ILE A 101 6.60 0.20 16.14
C ILE A 101 5.15 0.44 15.73
N PRO A 102 4.47 -0.56 15.11
CA PRO A 102 3.05 -0.46 14.79
C PRO A 102 2.23 -0.08 16.04
N PRO A 103 1.32 0.89 15.93
CA PRO A 103 0.39 1.22 17.01
C PRO A 103 -0.46 0.02 17.40
N THR A 104 -0.73 -0.12 18.70
CA THR A 104 -1.66 -1.14 19.20
C THR A 104 -3.11 -0.69 19.09
N GLU A 105 -3.35 0.60 19.09
CA GLU A 105 -4.65 1.22 18.96
C GLU A 105 -5.19 1.03 17.54
N PRO A 106 -6.50 0.78 17.37
CA PRO A 106 -7.10 0.72 16.06
C PRO A 106 -7.18 2.11 15.43
N ARG A 107 -7.23 2.15 14.10
CA ARG A 107 -7.39 3.36 13.29
C ARG A 107 -8.67 3.30 12.47
N PRO A 108 -9.33 4.44 12.21
CA PRO A 108 -10.31 4.50 11.13
C PRO A 108 -9.63 4.22 9.79
N TYR A 109 -10.18 3.28 9.05
CA TYR A 109 -9.63 2.82 7.78
C TYR A 109 -10.74 2.67 6.74
N VAL A 110 -10.46 3.09 5.51
CA VAL A 110 -11.32 2.83 4.34
C VAL A 110 -10.63 1.84 3.42
N ASN A 111 -11.36 0.83 2.96
CA ASN A 111 -10.98 -0.03 1.86
C ASN A 111 -12.16 -0.15 0.88
N GLY A 112 -12.14 0.72 -0.13
CA GLY A 112 -13.18 0.85 -1.13
C GLY A 112 -14.54 1.14 -0.52
N ARG A 113 -15.34 0.08 -0.30
CA ARG A 113 -16.71 0.18 0.20
C ARG A 113 -16.83 0.12 1.72
N GLU A 114 -15.79 -0.35 2.39
CA GLU A 114 -15.82 -0.58 3.83
C GLU A 114 -15.11 0.55 4.58
N PHE A 115 -15.72 0.99 5.67
CA PHE A 115 -15.11 1.93 6.61
C PHE A 115 -15.22 1.37 8.03
N SER A 116 -14.10 0.89 8.56
CA SER A 116 -14.00 0.12 9.79
C SER A 116 -12.88 0.65 10.69
N LEU A 117 -12.76 0.07 11.88
CA LEU A 117 -11.61 0.24 12.75
C LEU A 117 -10.66 -0.94 12.53
N GLU A 118 -9.43 -0.66 12.12
CA GLU A 118 -8.42 -1.68 11.80
C GLU A 118 -7.12 -1.46 12.58
N HIS A 119 -6.41 -2.54 12.90
CA HIS A 119 -5.09 -2.46 13.53
C HIS A 119 -3.98 -2.43 12.49
N TYR A 120 -2.90 -1.72 12.79
CA TYR A 120 -1.71 -1.76 11.93
C TYR A 120 -0.96 -3.08 12.15
N GLY A 121 -0.49 -3.67 11.06
CA GLY A 121 0.31 -4.88 11.06
C GLY A 121 1.70 -4.66 10.46
N TYR A 122 2.08 -5.58 9.57
CA TYR A 122 3.37 -5.58 8.89
C TYR A 122 3.53 -4.39 7.92
N GLU A 123 2.42 -3.82 7.45
CA GLU A 123 2.36 -2.75 6.47
C GLU A 123 2.85 -1.41 7.01
N TRP A 124 2.81 -1.21 8.34
CA TRP A 124 3.15 0.05 9.01
C TRP A 124 4.50 0.61 8.58
N VAL A 125 5.54 -0.24 8.55
CA VAL A 125 6.90 0.18 8.17
C VAL A 125 6.95 0.62 6.71
N LEU A 126 6.25 -0.10 5.82
CA LEU A 126 6.23 0.19 4.39
C LEU A 126 5.43 1.44 4.07
N GLU A 127 4.25 1.60 4.68
CA GLU A 127 3.41 2.78 4.51
C GLU A 127 4.15 4.03 5.01
N ARG A 128 4.78 3.96 6.19
CA ARG A 128 5.58 5.08 6.71
C ARG A 128 6.74 5.44 5.80
N TYR A 129 7.52 4.46 5.35
CA TYR A 129 8.64 4.73 4.45
C TYR A 129 8.14 5.35 3.13
N THR A 130 7.10 4.77 2.54
CA THR A 130 6.55 5.25 1.26
C THR A 130 6.01 6.66 1.38
N LEU A 131 5.26 6.95 2.45
CA LEU A 131 4.73 8.27 2.73
C LEU A 131 5.85 9.30 2.97
N ARG A 132 6.88 8.94 3.74
CA ARG A 132 7.99 9.84 4.08
C ARG A 132 8.85 10.19 2.86
N GLU A 133 9.20 9.22 2.04
CA GLU A 133 10.16 9.41 0.94
C GLU A 133 9.49 9.83 -0.37
N TYR A 134 8.27 9.36 -0.63
CA TYR A 134 7.61 9.51 -1.92
C TYR A 134 6.23 10.16 -1.85
N GLY A 135 5.70 10.38 -0.64
CA GLY A 135 4.35 10.88 -0.43
C GLY A 135 4.08 12.20 -1.16
N ILE A 136 2.92 12.28 -1.82
CA ILE A 136 2.43 13.49 -2.43
C ILE A 136 1.64 14.28 -1.38
N ILE A 137 2.17 15.44 -1.01
CA ILE A 137 1.52 16.37 -0.09
C ILE A 137 0.34 17.03 -0.80
N ILE A 138 -0.88 16.77 -0.33
CA ILE A 138 -2.07 17.51 -0.78
C ILE A 138 -2.24 18.75 0.10
N GLU A 139 -2.16 18.59 1.40
CA GLU A 139 -2.16 19.66 2.39
C GLU A 139 -1.48 19.18 3.68
N GLY A 140 -0.78 20.06 4.40
CA GLY A 140 -0.10 19.74 5.66
C GLY A 140 1.43 19.88 5.59
N PRO A 141 2.12 19.65 6.72
CA PRO A 141 3.59 19.71 6.80
C PRO A 141 4.26 18.60 5.96
N ASN A 142 5.53 18.78 5.62
CA ASN A 142 6.30 17.73 4.96
C ASN A 142 6.44 16.50 5.90
N PRO A 143 6.08 15.27 5.47
CA PRO A 143 6.28 14.05 6.25
C PRO A 143 7.68 13.90 6.86
N GLN A 144 8.73 14.34 6.15
CA GLN A 144 10.11 14.29 6.64
C GLN A 144 10.36 15.16 7.88
N SER A 145 9.49 16.14 8.18
CA SER A 145 9.63 17.02 9.34
C SER A 145 9.07 16.42 10.64
N PHE A 146 8.35 15.30 10.58
CA PHE A 146 7.75 14.66 11.76
C PHE A 146 7.81 13.13 11.75
N MET A 147 8.20 12.49 10.65
CA MET A 147 8.41 11.05 10.59
C MET A 147 9.88 10.70 10.62
N ASP A 148 10.27 9.84 11.56
CA ASP A 148 11.62 9.31 11.65
C ASP A 148 11.97 8.50 10.39
N SER A 149 13.22 8.66 9.93
CA SER A 149 13.74 7.86 8.81
C SER A 149 13.78 6.37 9.17
N ILE A 150 13.44 5.53 8.20
CA ILE A 150 13.56 4.08 8.30
C ILE A 150 14.82 3.66 7.55
N ALA A 151 15.71 2.95 8.24
CA ALA A 151 16.96 2.47 7.68
C ALA A 151 16.72 1.32 6.70
N SER A 152 17.63 1.14 5.76
CA SER A 152 17.59 0.03 4.79
C SER A 152 17.47 -1.34 5.46
N SER A 153 18.19 -1.57 6.57
CA SER A 153 18.13 -2.82 7.34
C SER A 153 16.75 -3.06 7.96
N GLU A 154 16.01 -2.02 8.32
CA GLU A 154 14.64 -2.15 8.84
C GLU A 154 13.66 -2.58 7.74
N LEU A 155 13.85 -2.11 6.50
CA LEU A 155 13.07 -2.57 5.34
C LEU A 155 13.41 -4.02 4.94
N GLN A 156 14.68 -4.40 5.05
CA GLN A 156 15.09 -5.79 4.84
C GLN A 156 14.44 -6.72 5.88
N GLN A 157 14.43 -6.31 7.16
CA GLN A 157 13.72 -7.06 8.21
C GLN A 157 12.20 -7.07 8.00
N ALA A 158 11.61 -5.99 7.50
CA ALA A 158 10.18 -5.95 7.16
C ALA A 158 9.84 -6.99 6.08
N SER A 159 10.72 -7.19 5.09
CA SER A 159 10.56 -8.25 4.06
C SER A 159 10.33 -9.62 4.69
N LEU A 160 11.13 -9.97 5.69
CA LEU A 160 11.02 -11.24 6.42
C LEU A 160 9.71 -11.33 7.21
N LYS A 161 9.33 -10.27 7.92
CA LYS A 161 8.08 -10.23 8.72
C LYS A 161 6.86 -10.45 7.83
N ILE A 162 6.79 -9.74 6.70
CA ILE A 162 5.69 -9.84 5.72
C ILE A 162 5.59 -11.28 5.18
N LEU A 163 6.72 -11.87 4.80
CA LEU A 163 6.76 -13.24 4.30
C LEU A 163 6.27 -14.25 5.33
N ASN A 164 6.69 -14.11 6.59
CA ASN A 164 6.33 -15.10 7.61
C ASN A 164 4.92 -14.91 8.17
N GLN A 165 4.45 -13.67 8.29
CA GLN A 165 3.15 -13.38 8.90
C GLN A 165 1.98 -13.48 7.90
N TRP A 166 2.21 -13.12 6.63
CA TRP A 166 1.14 -13.08 5.63
C TRP A 166 1.27 -14.19 4.58
N TRP A 167 2.44 -14.34 3.97
CA TRP A 167 2.60 -15.22 2.81
C TRP A 167 2.85 -16.69 3.17
N ALA A 168 3.57 -16.97 4.25
CA ALA A 168 3.83 -18.35 4.68
C ALA A 168 2.55 -19.12 5.05
N PRO A 169 1.56 -18.53 5.74
CA PRO A 169 0.25 -19.17 5.95
C PRO A 169 -0.45 -19.60 4.64
N MET A 170 -0.32 -18.80 3.57
CA MET A 170 -0.95 -19.10 2.28
C MET A 170 -0.37 -20.33 1.58
N LEU A 171 0.84 -20.77 1.95
CA LEU A 171 1.41 -22.02 1.44
C LEU A 171 0.70 -23.26 1.99
N LEU A 172 0.01 -23.13 3.13
CA LEU A 172 -0.76 -24.20 3.76
C LEU A 172 -2.25 -24.10 3.40
N ASN A 173 -2.75 -22.88 3.25
CA ASN A 173 -4.14 -22.60 2.90
C ASN A 173 -4.21 -21.55 1.77
N PRO A 174 -4.14 -21.98 0.50
CA PRO A 174 -4.02 -21.09 -0.65
C PRO A 174 -5.37 -20.56 -1.16
N ASN A 175 -6.46 -20.61 -0.38
CA ASN A 175 -7.80 -20.21 -0.84
C ASN A 175 -7.83 -18.82 -1.49
N LEU A 176 -7.11 -17.84 -0.93
CA LEU A 176 -7.02 -16.50 -1.54
C LEU A 176 -6.30 -16.50 -2.89
N LEU A 177 -5.35 -17.41 -3.10
CA LEU A 177 -4.62 -17.56 -4.37
C LEU A 177 -5.44 -18.29 -5.44
N GLU A 178 -6.64 -18.79 -5.14
CA GLU A 178 -7.57 -19.26 -6.17
C GLU A 178 -8.12 -18.08 -7.00
N GLU A 179 -8.11 -16.87 -6.43
CA GLU A 179 -8.51 -15.65 -7.11
C GLU A 179 -7.40 -15.18 -8.07
N ARG A 180 -7.77 -15.04 -9.35
CA ARG A 180 -6.87 -14.66 -10.46
C ARG A 180 -6.10 -13.36 -10.18
N GLU A 181 -6.82 -12.34 -9.72
CA GLU A 181 -6.25 -11.04 -9.37
C GLU A 181 -5.27 -11.17 -8.21
N TYR A 182 -5.58 -12.02 -7.23
CA TYR A 182 -4.74 -12.24 -6.08
C TYR A 182 -3.44 -13.00 -6.42
N GLN A 183 -3.46 -13.91 -7.41
CA GLN A 183 -2.23 -14.52 -7.93
C GLN A 183 -1.30 -13.48 -8.55
N VAL A 184 -1.84 -12.60 -9.39
CA VAL A 184 -1.07 -11.49 -10.00
C VAL A 184 -0.50 -10.58 -8.92
N TYR A 185 -1.33 -10.21 -7.94
CA TYR A 185 -0.90 -9.44 -6.78
C TYR A 185 0.24 -10.14 -6.00
N ALA A 186 0.13 -11.45 -5.77
CA ALA A 186 1.13 -12.24 -5.06
C ALA A 186 2.47 -12.26 -5.81
N ILE A 187 2.46 -12.54 -7.12
CA ILE A 187 3.66 -12.59 -7.95
C ILE A 187 4.39 -11.23 -7.94
N LEU A 188 3.67 -10.14 -8.17
CA LEU A 188 4.26 -8.79 -8.17
C LEU A 188 4.72 -8.37 -6.77
N THR A 189 4.03 -8.82 -5.72
CA THR A 189 4.46 -8.59 -4.33
C THR A 189 5.73 -9.36 -4.00
N MET A 190 5.88 -10.61 -4.45
CA MET A 190 7.12 -11.37 -4.29
C MET A 190 8.31 -10.66 -4.94
N CYS A 191 8.11 -10.09 -6.15
CA CYS A 191 9.14 -9.28 -6.81
C CYS A 191 9.55 -8.08 -5.96
N ARG A 192 8.58 -7.35 -5.38
CA ARG A 192 8.85 -6.20 -4.50
C ARG A 192 9.57 -6.60 -3.23
N ILE A 193 9.19 -7.71 -2.61
CA ILE A 193 9.84 -8.22 -1.40
C ILE A 193 11.30 -8.62 -1.70
N LEU A 194 11.55 -9.34 -2.80
CA LEU A 194 12.92 -9.71 -3.22
C LEU A 194 13.79 -8.47 -3.48
N ASN A 195 13.25 -7.48 -4.17
CA ASN A 195 13.97 -6.24 -4.48
C ASN A 195 14.27 -5.43 -3.21
N MET A 196 13.27 -5.24 -2.35
CA MET A 196 13.38 -4.54 -1.07
C MET A 196 14.37 -5.23 -0.14
N PHE A 197 14.36 -6.56 -0.09
CA PHE A 197 15.34 -7.31 0.69
C PHE A 197 16.77 -7.10 0.17
N LYS A 198 16.96 -7.04 -1.14
CA LYS A 198 18.28 -6.85 -1.73
C LYS A 198 18.85 -5.44 -1.53
N TYR A 199 18.03 -4.41 -1.73
CA TYR A 199 18.51 -3.02 -1.80
C TYR A 199 18.10 -2.15 -0.62
N GLY A 200 17.19 -2.63 0.23
CA GLY A 200 16.72 -1.89 1.40
C GLY A 200 16.03 -0.58 1.05
N ASN A 201 15.21 -0.59 -0.01
CA ASN A 201 14.35 0.51 -0.44
C ASN A 201 13.03 -0.02 -1.03
N VAL A 202 12.03 0.85 -1.14
CA VAL A 202 10.74 0.53 -1.78
C VAL A 202 10.74 1.07 -3.20
N VAL A 203 10.34 0.22 -4.15
CA VAL A 203 10.14 0.58 -5.56
C VAL A 203 8.73 0.17 -6.03
N SER A 204 8.36 0.64 -7.22
CA SER A 204 7.09 0.30 -7.86
C SER A 204 6.98 -1.20 -8.22
N LYS A 205 5.75 -1.68 -8.46
CA LYS A 205 5.49 -3.07 -8.87
C LYS A 205 6.23 -3.37 -10.17
N LYS A 206 6.15 -2.46 -11.14
CA LYS A 206 6.82 -2.58 -12.43
C LYS A 206 8.34 -2.65 -12.31
N ASN A 207 8.97 -1.73 -11.57
CA ASN A 207 10.43 -1.70 -11.44
C ASN A 207 10.96 -2.95 -10.71
N ALA A 208 10.24 -3.40 -9.68
CA ALA A 208 10.60 -4.63 -8.99
C ALA A 208 10.48 -5.86 -9.90
N ALA A 209 9.42 -5.94 -10.69
CA ALA A 209 9.17 -7.02 -11.63
C ALA A 209 10.24 -7.08 -12.74
N GLU A 210 10.55 -5.94 -13.39
CA GLU A 210 11.60 -5.85 -14.42
C GLU A 210 12.97 -6.28 -13.88
N TRP A 211 13.30 -5.87 -12.64
CA TRP A 211 14.49 -6.36 -11.96
C TRP A 211 14.45 -7.88 -11.72
N ALA A 212 13.32 -8.39 -11.22
CA ALA A 212 13.15 -9.81 -10.87
C ALA A 212 13.13 -10.75 -12.07
N GLN A 213 12.74 -10.27 -13.26
CA GLN A 213 12.81 -11.04 -14.51
C GLN A 213 14.24 -11.42 -14.90
N ASN A 214 15.20 -10.54 -14.63
CA ASN A 214 16.61 -10.74 -14.95
C ASN A 214 17.38 -11.32 -13.76
N ALA A 215 16.91 -11.05 -12.54
CA ALA A 215 17.43 -11.69 -11.35
C ALA A 215 17.12 -13.20 -11.41
N PHE A 216 18.00 -14.02 -10.85
CA PHE A 216 17.77 -15.48 -10.73
C PHE A 216 17.77 -16.25 -12.06
N ASN A 217 18.65 -15.86 -12.99
CA ASN A 217 18.87 -16.56 -14.27
C ASN A 217 17.58 -16.75 -15.07
N ASN A 218 16.73 -15.73 -15.11
CA ASN A 218 15.46 -15.69 -15.82
C ASN A 218 14.44 -16.77 -15.42
N ARG A 219 14.63 -17.42 -14.26
CA ARG A 219 13.74 -18.49 -13.77
C ARG A 219 12.26 -18.08 -13.74
N TRP A 220 11.98 -16.82 -13.43
CA TRP A 220 10.62 -16.29 -13.25
C TRP A 220 10.15 -15.40 -14.40
N GLU A 221 10.95 -15.24 -15.45
CA GLU A 221 10.73 -14.26 -16.53
C GLU A 221 9.31 -14.36 -17.12
N VAL A 222 8.91 -15.57 -17.51
CA VAL A 222 7.60 -15.85 -18.12
C VAL A 222 6.45 -15.60 -17.16
N LEU A 223 6.56 -16.04 -15.90
CA LEU A 223 5.50 -15.86 -14.90
C LEU A 223 5.29 -14.38 -14.58
N ILE A 224 6.38 -13.64 -14.40
CA ILE A 224 6.35 -12.21 -14.12
C ILE A 224 5.81 -11.43 -15.32
N GLU A 225 6.20 -11.80 -16.55
CA GLU A 225 5.69 -11.16 -17.76
C GLU A 225 4.17 -11.34 -17.91
N LYS A 226 3.66 -12.56 -17.64
CA LYS A 226 2.22 -12.82 -17.59
C LYS A 226 1.54 -11.92 -16.57
N ALA A 227 2.08 -11.83 -15.35
CA ALA A 227 1.50 -11.00 -14.28
C ALA A 227 1.49 -9.51 -14.64
N LEU A 228 2.56 -8.99 -15.25
CA LEU A 228 2.65 -7.58 -15.69
C LEU A 228 1.66 -7.24 -16.81
N ARG A 229 1.38 -8.20 -17.71
CA ARG A 229 0.47 -8.00 -18.84
C ARG A 229 -0.99 -8.29 -18.52
N TRP A 230 -1.27 -8.88 -17.36
CA TRP A 230 -2.61 -9.30 -16.98
C TRP A 230 -3.56 -8.11 -16.84
N LYS A 231 -4.82 -8.35 -17.18
CA LYS A 231 -5.95 -7.41 -17.07
C LYS A 231 -7.15 -8.19 -16.57
N ASN A 232 -8.05 -7.54 -15.83
CA ASN A 232 -9.14 -8.21 -15.08
C ASN A 232 -10.06 -9.08 -15.93
N ASP A 233 -10.10 -8.89 -17.25
CA ASP A 233 -10.88 -9.67 -18.21
C ASP A 233 -10.16 -10.91 -18.78
N LEU A 234 -8.87 -11.08 -18.49
CA LEU A 234 -8.05 -12.17 -19.00
C LEU A 234 -7.97 -13.35 -18.03
N PRO A 235 -7.92 -14.61 -18.53
CA PRO A 235 -7.65 -15.75 -17.69
C PRO A 235 -6.25 -15.65 -17.07
N PHE A 236 -6.13 -16.06 -15.82
CA PHE A 236 -4.86 -16.25 -15.13
C PHE A 236 -5.00 -17.46 -14.24
N ASP A 237 -4.27 -18.52 -14.55
CA ASP A 237 -4.30 -19.77 -13.82
C ASP A 237 -2.87 -20.29 -13.73
N ASN A 238 -2.15 -19.78 -12.73
CA ASN A 238 -0.76 -20.13 -12.44
C ASN A 238 -0.59 -20.33 -10.92
N LEU A 239 -1.54 -21.03 -10.30
CA LEU A 239 -1.54 -21.24 -8.84
C LEU A 239 -0.27 -21.97 -8.40
N GLU A 240 0.12 -23.04 -9.10
CA GLU A 240 1.32 -23.81 -8.76
C GLU A 240 2.59 -22.93 -8.85
N GLU A 241 2.76 -22.19 -9.94
CA GLU A 241 3.92 -21.31 -10.10
C GLU A 241 3.90 -20.13 -9.12
N THR A 242 2.71 -19.65 -8.75
CA THR A 242 2.53 -18.61 -7.73
C THR A 242 2.98 -19.13 -6.36
N LEU A 243 2.60 -20.34 -5.99
CA LEU A 243 3.07 -20.97 -4.75
C LEU A 243 4.58 -21.19 -4.77
N GLU A 244 5.15 -21.60 -5.91
CA GLU A 244 6.59 -21.82 -6.05
C GLU A 244 7.39 -20.51 -5.92
N ILE A 245 6.93 -19.39 -6.48
CA ILE A 245 7.63 -18.10 -6.30
C ILE A 245 7.53 -17.60 -4.85
N ILE A 246 6.42 -17.87 -4.14
CA ILE A 246 6.30 -17.56 -2.70
C ILE A 246 7.28 -18.39 -1.88
N LYS A 247 7.34 -19.71 -2.11
CA LYS A 247 8.31 -20.62 -1.45
C LYS A 247 9.75 -20.18 -1.71
N PHE A 248 10.07 -19.90 -2.97
CA PHE A 248 11.39 -19.42 -3.38
C PHE A 248 11.76 -18.13 -2.67
N THR A 249 10.86 -17.14 -2.68
CA THR A 249 11.11 -15.83 -2.06
C THR A 249 11.40 -15.97 -0.58
N ARG A 250 10.60 -16.79 0.12
CA ARG A 250 10.82 -17.10 1.53
C ARG A 250 12.16 -17.79 1.79
N SER A 251 12.52 -18.79 0.98
CA SER A 251 13.81 -19.47 1.11
C SER A 251 14.98 -18.52 0.85
N TYR A 252 14.90 -17.68 -0.19
CA TYR A 252 15.93 -16.72 -0.55
C TYR A 252 16.18 -15.72 0.58
N VAL A 253 15.13 -15.10 1.11
CA VAL A 253 15.24 -14.11 2.20
C VAL A 253 15.82 -14.76 3.46
N ASN A 254 15.34 -15.95 3.86
CA ASN A 254 15.84 -16.65 5.05
C ASN A 254 17.32 -17.03 4.94
N ASN A 255 17.76 -17.52 3.77
CA ASN A 255 19.12 -18.00 3.58
C ASN A 255 20.16 -16.88 3.49
N ASN A 256 19.74 -15.65 3.17
CA ASN A 256 20.65 -14.52 2.94
C ASN A 256 20.59 -13.46 4.07
N LEU A 257 19.79 -13.69 5.11
CA LEU A 257 19.59 -12.72 6.22
C LEU A 257 20.87 -12.44 7.03
N TYR A 258 21.84 -13.37 7.02
CA TYR A 258 23.08 -13.29 7.79
C TYR A 258 24.32 -13.03 6.94
N ILE A 259 24.15 -12.79 5.63
CA ILE A 259 25.24 -12.57 4.68
C ILE A 259 25.32 -11.08 4.27
N SER A 260 24.34 -10.25 4.68
CA SER A 260 24.23 -8.82 4.38
C SER A 260 24.54 -7.92 5.58
#